data_AF-A0A6G3BL50-F1
#
_entry.id   AF-A0A6G3BL50-F1
#
_cell.length_a   1.000
_cell.length_b   1.000
_cell.length_c   1.000
_cell.angle_alpha   90.00
_cell.angle_beta   90.00
_cell.angle_gamma   90.00
#
_symmetry.space_group_name_H-M   'P 1'
#
loop_
_entity.id
_entity.type
_entity.pdbx_description
1 polymer ?
#
loop_
_entity_poly.entity_id
_entity_poly.type
_entity_poly.pdbx_seq_one_letter_code
_entity_poly.pdbx_strand_id
1 'polypeptide(L)'
;MRLIVTDADIARKAVQLGVIEEGQPVPPKERSRIVAALLQEQMPRMTSAGVPVAQSIVVQPGGGVEVDGRPFPWVIQAETIEVTLDPSGSGLVRLTIPTQSVQIIKPESEQNS
;
A
#
# COMPACT_ATOMS: atom_id res chain seq x y z
N MET A 1 -7.82 -14.27 -9.88
CA MET A 1 -9.15 -13.63 -10.00
C MET A 1 -9.13 -12.71 -11.20
N ARG A 2 -10.05 -12.84 -12.17
CA ARG A 2 -10.08 -11.99 -13.38
C ARG A 2 -10.90 -10.75 -13.04
N LEU A 3 -10.28 -9.58 -13.07
CA LEU A 3 -10.93 -8.35 -12.66
C LEU A 3 -11.83 -7.83 -13.79
N ILE A 4 -13.10 -7.56 -13.49
CA ILE A 4 -14.06 -7.01 -14.44
C ILE A 4 -14.41 -5.61 -13.97
N VAL A 5 -13.93 -4.59 -14.70
CA VAL A 5 -14.32 -3.19 -14.51
C VAL A 5 -15.48 -2.92 -15.45
N THR A 6 -16.64 -2.53 -14.90
CA THR A 6 -17.83 -2.22 -15.71
C THR A 6 -17.88 -0.74 -16.08
N ASP A 7 -18.67 -0.40 -17.11
CA ASP A 7 -18.90 1.00 -17.49
C ASP A 7 -19.55 1.82 -16.36
N ALA A 8 -20.38 1.18 -15.53
CA ALA A 8 -20.98 1.82 -14.36
C ALA A 8 -19.94 2.19 -13.30
N ASP A 9 -18.89 1.37 -13.13
CA ASP A 9 -17.79 1.66 -12.21
C ASP A 9 -16.95 2.85 -12.70
N ILE A 10 -16.69 2.88 -14.01
CA ILE A 10 -15.95 3.98 -14.66
C ILE A 10 -16.73 5.29 -14.53
N ALA A 11 -18.03 5.31 -14.82
CA ALA A 11 -18.86 6.52 -14.71
C ALA A 11 -18.89 7.07 -13.28
N ARG A 12 -19.11 6.20 -12.29
CA ARG A 12 -19.14 6.58 -10.89
C ARG A 12 -17.80 7.15 -10.43
N LYS A 13 -16.70 6.53 -10.86
CA LYS A 13 -15.35 7.01 -10.53
C LYS A 13 -15.02 8.33 -11.22
N ALA A 14 -15.50 8.53 -12.45
CA ALA A 14 -15.32 9.78 -13.18
C ALA A 14 -16.01 10.97 -12.49
N VAL A 15 -17.22 10.75 -11.95
CA VAL A 15 -17.92 11.74 -11.11
C VAL A 15 -17.13 12.01 -9.82
N GLN A 16 -16.69 10.96 -9.13
CA GLN A 16 -15.90 11.09 -7.90
C GLN A 16 -14.59 11.89 -8.10
N LEU A 17 -13.94 11.72 -9.26
CA LEU A 17 -12.70 12.42 -9.61
C LEU A 17 -12.94 13.83 -10.17
N GLY A 18 -14.19 14.28 -10.29
CA GLY A 18 -14.54 15.58 -10.86
C GLY A 18 -14.24 15.71 -12.36
N VAL A 19 -14.12 14.58 -13.07
CA VAL A 19 -13.86 14.55 -14.53
C VAL A 19 -15.12 14.86 -15.31
N ILE A 20 -16.28 14.46 -14.77
CA ILE A 20 -17.61 14.68 -15.33
C ILE A 20 -18.61 14.99 -14.22
N GLU A 21 -19.76 15.55 -14.59
CA GLU A 21 -20.94 15.61 -13.74
C GLU A 21 -21.78 14.32 -13.86
N GLU A 22 -22.69 14.10 -12.90
CA GLU A 22 -23.56 12.93 -12.90
C GLU A 22 -24.47 12.91 -14.15
N GLY A 23 -24.49 11.77 -14.83
CA GLY A 23 -25.26 11.59 -16.08
C GLY A 23 -24.52 12.03 -17.36
N GLN A 24 -23.33 12.63 -17.26
CA GLN A 24 -22.52 12.94 -18.45
C GLN A 24 -21.70 11.72 -18.92
N PRO A 25 -21.45 11.57 -20.24
CA PRO A 25 -20.62 10.48 -20.74
C PRO A 25 -19.14 10.69 -20.40
N VAL A 26 -18.44 9.61 -20.05
CA VAL A 26 -17.00 9.65 -19.74
C VAL A 26 -16.19 9.89 -21.03
N PRO A 27 -15.32 10.92 -21.08
CA PRO A 27 -14.48 11.16 -22.25
C PRO A 27 -13.56 9.96 -22.55
N PRO A 28 -13.41 9.54 -23.83
CA PRO A 28 -12.62 8.36 -24.19
C PRO A 28 -11.17 8.40 -23.68
N LYS A 29 -10.56 9.58 -23.71
CA LYS A 29 -9.19 9.81 -23.23
C LYS A 29 -9.01 9.66 -21.72
N GLU A 30 -10.08 9.89 -20.94
CA GLU A 30 -10.03 9.80 -19.47
C GLU A 30 -10.36 8.38 -18.98
N ARG A 31 -11.01 7.55 -19.80
CA ARG A 31 -11.40 6.18 -19.42
C ARG A 31 -10.21 5.35 -18.93
N SER A 32 -9.07 5.38 -19.63
CA SER A 32 -7.88 4.63 -19.23
C SER A 32 -7.34 5.07 -17.87
N ARG A 33 -7.35 6.38 -17.58
CA ARG A 33 -6.93 6.95 -16.30
C ARG A 33 -7.88 6.56 -15.17
N ILE A 34 -9.18 6.58 -15.44
CA ILE A 34 -10.22 6.20 -14.47
C ILE A 34 -10.15 4.71 -14.15
N VAL A 35 -9.97 3.86 -15.17
CA VAL A 35 -9.76 2.42 -14.99
C VAL A 35 -8.49 2.18 -14.16
N ALA A 36 -7.39 2.88 -14.44
CA ALA A 36 -6.17 2.75 -13.65
C ALA A 36 -6.38 3.14 -12.17
N ALA A 37 -7.16 4.19 -11.89
CA ALA A 37 -7.51 4.57 -10.52
C ALA A 37 -8.37 3.51 -9.81
N LEU A 38 -9.35 2.92 -10.52
CA LEU A 38 -10.15 1.80 -10.00
C LEU A 38 -9.29 0.57 -9.69
N LEU A 39 -8.33 0.27 -10.57
CA LEU A 39 -7.38 -0.83 -10.36
C LEU A 39 -6.50 -0.60 -9.13
N GLN A 40 -6.04 0.63 -8.89
CA GLN A 40 -5.22 0.98 -7.73
C GLN A 40 -5.98 0.90 -6.40
N GLU A 41 -7.27 1.24 -6.38
CA GLU A 41 -8.10 1.12 -5.17
C GLU A 41 -8.51 -0.32 -4.86
N GLN A 42 -8.63 -1.15 -5.88
CA GLN A 42 -8.98 -2.58 -5.77
C GLN A 42 -7.77 -3.50 -5.66
N MET A 43 -6.56 -2.97 -5.86
CA MET A 43 -5.38 -3.64 -5.32
C MET A 43 -5.63 -3.81 -3.83
N PRO A 44 -5.56 -5.04 -3.30
CA PRO A 44 -5.71 -5.23 -1.87
C PRO A 44 -4.64 -4.37 -1.22
N ARG A 45 -5.08 -3.28 -0.56
CA ARG A 45 -4.34 -2.78 0.59
C ARG A 45 -4.15 -4.05 1.41
N MET A 46 -2.91 -4.47 1.62
CA MET A 46 -2.64 -5.58 2.53
C MET A 46 -3.23 -5.18 3.87
N THR A 47 -4.50 -5.47 4.09
CA THR A 47 -5.08 -5.51 5.41
C THR A 47 -4.39 -6.71 6.01
N SER A 48 -3.39 -6.41 6.82
CA SER A 48 -2.67 -7.31 7.73
C SER A 48 -3.64 -7.96 8.73
N ALA A 49 -4.78 -8.47 8.28
CA ALA A 49 -5.67 -9.31 9.07
C ALA A 49 -4.91 -10.62 9.31
N GLY A 50 -4.10 -10.63 10.36
CA GLY A 50 -3.24 -11.74 10.75
C GLY A 50 -1.76 -11.39 10.96
N VAL A 51 -1.28 -10.22 10.51
CA VAL A 51 0.10 -9.78 10.79
C VAL A 51 0.06 -8.74 11.90
N PRO A 52 0.76 -8.96 13.04
CA PRO A 52 0.76 -8.00 14.14
C PRO A 52 1.26 -6.64 13.65
N VAL A 53 0.48 -5.60 13.91
CA VAL A 53 0.84 -4.21 13.65
C VAL A 53 1.55 -3.67 14.88
N ALA A 54 2.71 -3.05 14.68
CA ALA A 54 3.42 -2.36 15.74
C ALA A 54 2.56 -1.21 16.29
N GLN A 55 2.51 -1.07 17.61
CA GLN A 55 1.82 0.04 18.29
C GLN A 55 2.65 1.33 18.23
N SER A 56 3.97 1.20 18.21
CA SER A 56 4.90 2.33 18.15
C SER A 56 6.17 1.97 17.39
N ILE A 57 6.64 2.89 16.57
CA ILE A 57 7.97 2.84 15.95
C ILE A 57 8.67 4.14 16.26
N VAL A 58 9.86 4.07 16.86
CA VAL A 58 10.72 5.22 17.15
C VAL A 58 11.96 5.13 16.30
N VAL A 59 12.21 6.15 15.48
CA VAL A 59 13.44 6.29 14.69
C VAL A 59 14.33 7.32 15.39
N GLN A 60 15.50 6.88 15.85
CA GLN A 60 16.49 7.71 16.53
C GLN A 60 17.48 8.31 15.53
N PRO A 61 18.04 9.51 15.83
CA PRO A 61 19.15 10.05 15.06
C PRO A 61 20.31 9.05 14.97
N GLY A 62 20.82 8.80 13.76
CA GLY A 62 21.89 7.81 13.53
C GLY A 62 21.41 6.41 13.14
N GLY A 63 20.09 6.21 12.93
CA GLY A 63 19.54 4.97 12.36
C GLY A 63 19.12 3.92 13.38
N GLY A 64 19.11 4.24 14.67
CA GLY A 64 18.50 3.39 15.70
C GLY A 64 16.99 3.30 15.46
N VAL A 65 16.43 2.10 15.50
CA VAL A 65 14.98 1.88 15.37
C VAL A 65 14.51 1.06 16.55
N GLU A 66 13.41 1.48 17.18
CA GLU A 66 12.71 0.71 18.20
C GLU A 66 11.28 0.41 17.72
N VAL A 67 10.82 -0.81 17.96
CA VAL A 67 9.46 -1.27 17.68
C VAL A 67 8.85 -1.72 18.99
N ASP A 68 7.76 -1.07 19.43
CA ASP A 68 7.08 -1.34 20.70
C ASP A 68 8.04 -1.32 21.91
N GLY A 69 8.97 -0.35 21.91
CA GLY A 69 9.99 -0.17 22.95
C GLY A 69 11.13 -1.19 22.92
N ARG A 70 11.20 -2.03 21.88
CA ARG A 70 12.28 -3.01 21.69
C ARG A 70 13.22 -2.57 20.56
N PRO A 71 14.54 -2.56 20.77
CA PRO A 71 15.49 -2.28 19.71
C PRO A 71 15.32 -3.24 18.54
N PHE A 72 15.29 -2.69 17.33
CA PHE A 72 15.29 -3.46 16.11
C PHE A 72 16.66 -4.15 15.95
N PRO A 73 16.70 -5.46 15.69
CA PRO A 73 17.92 -6.24 15.90
C PRO A 73 18.97 -6.08 14.79
N TRP A 74 18.65 -5.35 13.72
CA TRP A 74 19.52 -5.19 12.56
C TRP A 74 19.94 -3.75 12.38
N VAL A 75 21.17 -3.58 11.86
CA VAL A 75 21.67 -2.27 11.42
C VAL A 75 20.82 -1.79 10.25
N ILE A 76 20.29 -0.57 10.37
CA ILE A 76 19.56 0.12 9.30
C ILE A 76 20.45 1.16 8.66
N GLN A 77 20.40 1.29 7.34
CA GLN A 77 21.02 2.42 6.65
C GLN A 77 20.17 3.68 6.87
N ALA A 78 20.65 4.57 7.74
CA ALA A 78 19.91 5.76 8.18
C ALA A 78 19.48 6.65 6.99
N GLU A 79 20.30 6.75 5.95
CA GLU A 79 20.03 7.52 4.73
C GLU A 79 18.88 6.96 3.87
N THR A 80 18.35 5.80 4.21
CA THR A 80 17.30 5.10 3.44
C THR A 80 16.01 4.86 4.24
N ILE A 81 15.89 5.46 5.43
CA ILE A 81 14.67 5.38 6.22
C ILE A 81 13.65 6.34 5.65
N GLU A 82 12.53 5.82 5.14
CA GLU A 82 11.41 6.65 4.69
C GLU A 82 10.27 6.56 5.70
N VAL A 83 9.81 7.71 6.18
CA VAL A 83 8.67 7.81 7.09
C VAL A 83 7.52 8.51 6.37
N THR A 84 6.37 7.86 6.30
CA THR A 84 5.12 8.45 5.80
C THR A 84 4.11 8.48 6.93
N LEU A 85 3.61 9.67 7.23
CA LEU A 85 2.53 9.86 8.20
C LEU A 85 1.24 10.17 7.45
N ASP A 86 0.20 9.40 7.73
CA ASP A 86 -1.15 9.68 7.28
C ASP A 86 -1.81 10.69 8.25
N PRO A 87 -2.61 11.65 7.74
CA PRO A 87 -3.34 12.61 8.57
C PRO A 87 -4.27 11.97 9.63
N SER A 88 -4.67 10.71 9.45
CA SER A 88 -5.46 9.93 10.42
C SER A 88 -4.67 9.51 11.66
N GLY A 89 -3.37 9.81 11.72
CA GLY A 89 -2.47 9.39 12.80
C GLY A 89 -1.84 8.01 12.60
N SER A 90 -2.08 7.36 11.46
CA SER A 90 -1.36 6.13 11.09
C SER A 90 -0.03 6.47 10.42
N GLY A 91 0.99 5.64 10.64
CA GLY A 91 2.34 5.86 10.11
C GLY A 91 2.90 4.61 9.45
N LEU A 92 3.69 4.80 8.40
CA LEU A 92 4.46 3.76 7.74
C LEU A 92 5.94 4.13 7.79
N VAL A 93 6.77 3.16 8.17
CA VAL A 93 8.23 3.27 8.10
C VAL A 93 8.74 2.22 7.12
N ARG A 94 9.47 2.67 6.10
CA ARG A 94 10.21 1.79 5.19
C ARG A 94 11.68 1.76 5.61
N LEU A 95 12.20 0.56 5.81
CA LEU A 95 13.57 0.32 6.25
C LEU A 95 14.34 -0.43 5.16
N THR A 96 15.59 -0.06 4.95
CA THR A 96 16.53 -0.85 4.13
C THR A 96 17.51 -1.57 5.05
N ILE A 97 17.56 -2.89 4.90
CA ILE A 97 18.43 -3.76 5.68
C ILE A 97 19.47 -4.37 4.72
N PRO A 98 20.77 -4.10 4.91
CA PRO A 98 21.80 -4.76 4.14
C PRO A 98 21.87 -6.25 4.49
N THR A 99 21.99 -7.11 3.47
CA THR A 99 22.09 -8.56 3.65
C THR A 99 23.02 -9.18 2.61
N GLN A 100 23.61 -10.33 2.94
CA GLN A 100 24.44 -11.12 2.02
C GLN A 100 23.59 -11.96 1.06
N SER A 101 22.37 -12.31 1.45
CA SER A 101 21.45 -13.10 0.65
C SER A 101 19.99 -12.79 0.99
N VAL A 102 19.10 -13.00 0.02
CA VAL A 102 17.65 -12.86 0.17
C VAL A 102 17.00 -14.15 -0.33
N GLN A 103 16.16 -14.76 0.50
CA GLN A 103 15.31 -15.88 0.11
C GLN A 103 13.84 -15.47 0.24
N ILE A 104 13.06 -15.68 -0.80
CA ILE A 104 11.60 -15.44 -0.78
C ILE A 104 10.92 -16.81 -0.78
N ILE A 105 10.31 -17.16 0.35
CA ILE A 105 9.48 -18.36 0.47
C ILE A 105 8.06 -17.96 0.10
N LYS A 106 7.53 -18.49 -1.01
CA LYS A 106 6.11 -18.33 -1.33
C LYS A 106 5.33 -19.29 -0.43
N PRO A 107 4.32 -18.82 0.34
CA PRO A 107 3.43 -19.74 1.01
C PRO A 107 2.79 -20.64 -0.03
N GLU A 108 2.72 -21.94 0.25
CA GLU A 108 1.93 -22.85 -0.57
C GLU A 108 0.49 -22.31 -0.54
N SER A 109 0.01 -21.86 -1.70
CA SER A 109 -1.39 -21.54 -1.87
C SER A 109 -2.17 -22.77 -1.44
N GLU A 110 -3.02 -22.66 -0.43
CA GLU A 110 -3.98 -23.72 -0.08
C GLU A 110 -4.77 -24.07 -1.34
N GLN A 111 -4.36 -25.15 -2.00
CA GLN A 111 -5.06 -25.81 -3.09
C GLN A 111 -5.84 -26.95 -2.45
N ASN A 112 -7.17 -26.82 -2.47
CA ASN A 112 -8.22 -27.75 -2.05
C ASN A 112 -8.46 -27.78 -0.52
N SER A 113 -9.72 -27.76 -0.04
CA SER A 113 -10.90 -28.47 -0.57
C SER A 113 -12.21 -27.69 -0.49
#